data_AF-A0A355UHE0-F1
#
_entry.id   AF-A0A355UHE0-F1
#
_cell.length_a   1.000
_cell.length_b   1.000
_cell.length_c   1.000
_cell.angle_alpha   90.00
_cell.angle_beta   90.00
_cell.angle_gamma   90.00
#
_symmetry.space_group_name_H-M   'P 1'
#
loop_
_entity.id
_entity.type
_entity.pdbx_description
1 polymer ?
#
loop_
_entity_poly.entity_id
_entity_poly.type
_entity_poly.pdbx_seq_one_letter_code
_entity_poly.pdbx_strand_id
1 'polypeptide(L)'
;MRKLLLILTTICLFVSCNLAKDVLEKNMPKEVDATEDVIADITGEKKEVVIDTNVTRLSKKEIKKLKKERERQDKIAAGDTLGFVKKTWLKYFPKREDRIISYPHMYTQKPKTILLIYPWNRSKNLAAPEMYIINIAKELSLKGYYVVPPMITMNLHNEDTMFSSQYLKSNDLKKYKMEYGADAVMFVTIYSLNKPWWSTNINSVAEYNLISTTTFDTLFNRKADFNYDSPIPPYKVDKSKDTYEMEPRTIPLFGTCYQMQRSVFMDFPYGPYHKKYLKDQKKFSYQREMRYKVDARPS
;
A
#
# COMPACT_ATOMS: atom_id res chain seq x y z
N MET A 1 7.15 37.70 -38.95
CA MET A 1 8.41 37.15 -39.51
C MET A 1 9.39 36.66 -38.43
N ARG A 2 9.66 37.43 -37.37
CA ARG A 2 10.65 37.06 -36.32
C ARG A 2 10.34 35.79 -35.49
N LYS A 3 9.07 35.50 -35.19
CA LYS A 3 8.66 34.29 -34.44
C LYS A 3 8.76 33.00 -35.27
N LEU A 4 8.58 33.07 -36.59
CA LEU A 4 8.68 31.91 -37.48
C LEU A 4 10.14 31.46 -37.63
N LEU A 5 11.07 32.42 -37.68
CA LEU A 5 12.51 32.17 -37.76
C LEU A 5 13.03 31.42 -36.51
N LEU A 6 12.55 31.82 -35.31
CA LEU A 6 12.92 31.17 -34.04
C LEU A 6 12.43 29.72 -33.97
N ILE A 7 11.21 29.44 -34.42
CA ILE A 7 10.65 28.07 -34.45
C ILE A 7 11.43 27.19 -35.44
N LEU A 8 11.76 27.73 -36.62
CA LEU A 8 12.56 27.02 -37.62
C LEU A 8 13.97 26.69 -37.08
N THR A 9 14.61 27.63 -36.38
CA THR A 9 15.93 27.40 -35.78
C THR A 9 15.88 26.34 -34.67
N THR A 10 14.82 26.30 -33.86
CA THR A 10 14.67 25.25 -32.84
C THR A 10 14.43 23.88 -33.48
N ILE A 11 13.62 23.78 -34.54
CA ILE A 11 13.38 22.52 -35.25
C ILE A 11 14.67 22.01 -35.90
N CYS A 12 15.45 22.89 -36.53
CA CYS A 12 16.76 22.53 -37.10
C CYS A 12 17.76 22.05 -36.03
N LEU A 13 17.76 22.66 -34.84
CA LEU A 13 18.60 22.22 -33.72
C LEU A 13 18.20 20.81 -33.24
N PHE A 14 16.90 20.53 -33.08
CA PHE A 14 16.42 19.20 -32.67
C PHE A 14 16.71 18.11 -33.72
N VAL A 15 16.59 18.42 -35.02
CA VAL A 15 16.94 17.48 -36.10
C VAL A 15 18.45 17.23 -36.14
N SER A 16 19.27 18.26 -35.93
CA SER A 16 20.74 18.11 -35.90
C SER A 16 21.23 17.29 -34.70
N CYS A 17 20.57 17.40 -33.54
CA CYS A 17 20.90 16.58 -32.37
C CYS A 17 20.56 15.10 -32.55
N ASN A 18 19.44 14.77 -33.21
CA ASN A 18 19.11 13.38 -33.51
C ASN A 18 20.06 12.79 -34.55
N LEU A 19 20.42 13.54 -35.58
CA LEU A 19 21.39 13.10 -36.59
C LEU A 19 22.79 12.88 -35.97
N ALA A 20 23.22 13.77 -35.07
CA ALA A 20 24.49 13.61 -34.35
C ALA A 20 24.48 12.38 -33.44
N LYS A 21 23.35 12.08 -32.76
CA LYS A 21 23.18 10.87 -31.96
C LYS A 21 23.27 9.60 -32.80
N ASP A 22 22.58 9.56 -33.94
CA ASP A 22 22.59 8.39 -34.82
C ASP A 22 23.99 8.15 -35.42
N VAL A 23 24.71 9.22 -35.78
CA VAL A 23 26.09 9.13 -36.28
C VAL A 23 27.06 8.70 -35.16
N LEU A 24 26.84 9.14 -33.92
CA LEU A 24 27.62 8.70 -32.76
C LEU A 24 27.34 7.23 -32.41
N GLU A 25 26.09 6.78 -32.37
CA GLU A 25 25.75 5.36 -32.12
C GLU A 25 26.27 4.43 -33.22
N LYS A 26 26.30 4.90 -34.48
CA LYS A 26 26.78 4.10 -35.61
C LYS A 26 28.31 4.01 -35.68
N ASN A 27 29.02 4.99 -35.12
CA ASN A 27 30.49 5.07 -35.17
C ASN A 27 31.18 4.84 -33.81
N MET A 28 30.42 4.68 -32.72
CA MET A 28 31.00 4.19 -31.47
C MET A 28 31.46 2.74 -31.66
N PRO A 29 32.71 2.40 -31.29
CA PRO A 29 33.12 1.01 -31.25
C PRO A 29 32.19 0.28 -30.29
N LYS A 30 31.49 -0.74 -30.79
CA LYS A 30 30.67 -1.59 -29.94
C LYS A 30 31.62 -2.28 -28.97
N GLU A 31 31.49 -1.96 -27.70
CA GLU A 31 32.11 -2.73 -26.62
C GLU A 31 31.47 -4.11 -26.70
N VAL A 32 32.16 -5.02 -27.37
CA VAL A 32 31.86 -6.45 -27.25
C VAL A 32 32.32 -6.75 -25.84
N ASP A 33 31.38 -6.71 -24.89
CA ASP A 33 31.54 -7.42 -23.62
C ASP A 33 32.16 -8.75 -23.99
N ALA A 34 33.40 -8.96 -23.57
CA ALA A 34 34.10 -10.19 -23.84
C ALA A 34 33.25 -11.29 -23.21
N THR A 35 32.41 -11.93 -24.03
CA THR A 35 31.83 -13.22 -23.71
C THR A 35 32.98 -14.06 -23.22
N GLU A 36 32.80 -14.72 -22.06
CA GLU A 36 33.86 -15.46 -21.35
C GLU A 36 34.69 -16.38 -22.27
N ASP A 37 34.10 -16.78 -23.40
CA ASP A 37 34.70 -17.47 -24.54
C ASP A 37 35.97 -16.81 -25.13
N VAL A 38 36.05 -15.48 -25.21
CA VAL A 38 37.21 -14.75 -25.78
C VAL A 38 38.38 -14.69 -24.78
N ILE A 39 38.08 -14.68 -23.48
CA ILE A 39 39.10 -14.68 -22.42
C ILE A 39 39.75 -16.07 -22.31
N ALA A 40 38.99 -17.14 -22.56
CA ALA A 40 39.48 -18.53 -22.57
C ALA A 40 40.45 -18.83 -23.73
N ASP A 41 40.28 -18.19 -24.89
CA ASP A 41 41.19 -18.33 -26.04
C ASP A 41 42.54 -17.62 -25.83
N ILE A 42 42.59 -16.59 -24.98
CA ILE A 42 43.79 -15.78 -24.73
C ILE A 42 44.65 -16.38 -23.62
N THR A 43 44.06 -17.00 -22.59
CA THR A 43 44.80 -17.49 -21.41
C THR A 43 45.30 -18.92 -21.51
N GLY A 44 44.88 -19.69 -22.53
CA GLY A 44 45.33 -21.07 -22.75
C GLY A 44 44.88 -22.08 -21.66
N GLU A 45 44.25 -21.61 -20.59
CA GLU A 45 43.61 -22.46 -19.59
C GLU A 45 42.22 -22.85 -20.10
N LYS A 46 42.15 -24.00 -20.78
CA LYS A 46 40.89 -24.73 -20.92
C LYS A 46 40.40 -25.05 -19.51
N LYS A 47 39.44 -24.30 -18.99
CA LYS A 47 38.50 -24.89 -18.03
C LYS A 47 37.91 -26.10 -18.72
N GLU A 48 38.06 -27.27 -18.12
CA GLU A 48 37.26 -28.42 -18.51
C GLU A 48 35.81 -27.99 -18.43
N VAL A 49 35.22 -27.72 -19.60
CA VAL A 49 33.78 -27.70 -19.72
C VAL A 49 33.40 -29.14 -19.43
N VAL A 50 32.96 -29.40 -18.20
CA VAL A 50 32.18 -30.58 -17.91
C VAL A 50 30.91 -30.41 -18.72
N ILE A 51 30.97 -30.85 -19.98
CA ILE A 51 29.80 -31.03 -20.82
C ILE A 51 29.10 -32.20 -20.15
N ASP A 52 28.11 -31.86 -19.32
CA ASP A 52 27.16 -32.84 -18.82
C ASP A 52 26.45 -33.38 -20.06
N THR A 53 26.94 -34.51 -20.59
CA THR A 53 26.48 -35.13 -21.85
C THR A 53 25.08 -35.72 -21.75
N ASN A 54 24.39 -35.48 -20.64
CA ASN A 54 23.00 -35.78 -20.47
C ASN A 54 22.12 -34.65 -21.04
N VAL A 55 22.12 -34.48 -22.38
CA VAL A 55 20.98 -33.86 -23.06
C VAL A 55 19.80 -34.82 -22.91
N THR A 56 19.17 -34.77 -21.74
CA THR A 56 17.88 -35.42 -21.53
C THR A 56 16.88 -34.68 -22.40
N ARG A 57 16.50 -35.30 -23.53
CA ARG A 57 15.28 -34.89 -24.26
C ARG A 57 14.10 -35.18 -23.34
N LEU A 58 13.82 -34.25 -22.43
CA LEU A 58 12.73 -34.37 -21.49
C LEU A 58 11.41 -34.24 -22.26
N SER A 59 10.58 -35.26 -22.15
CA SER A 59 9.23 -35.24 -22.66
C SER A 59 8.44 -34.08 -22.04
N LYS A 60 7.37 -33.62 -22.71
CA LYS A 60 6.46 -32.59 -22.16
C LYS A 60 5.94 -32.96 -20.76
N LYS A 61 5.80 -34.25 -20.46
CA LYS A 61 5.37 -34.75 -19.15
C LYS A 61 6.44 -34.54 -18.07
N GLU A 62 7.71 -34.76 -18.38
CA GLU A 62 8.83 -34.56 -17.45
C GLU A 62 9.08 -33.08 -17.19
N ILE A 63 9.03 -32.23 -18.22
CA ILE A 63 9.10 -30.77 -18.05
C ILE A 63 7.97 -30.27 -17.15
N LYS A 64 6.75 -30.78 -17.32
CA LYS A 64 5.61 -30.45 -16.45
C LYS A 64 5.86 -30.91 -15.00
N LYS A 65 6.47 -32.09 -14.81
CA LYS A 65 6.82 -32.62 -13.49
C LYS A 65 7.90 -31.77 -12.81
N LEU A 66 8.95 -31.38 -13.54
CA LEU A 66 10.03 -30.52 -13.04
C LEU A 66 9.55 -29.12 -12.72
N LYS A 67 8.71 -28.51 -13.56
CA LYS A 67 8.08 -27.20 -13.26
C LYS A 67 7.25 -27.27 -11.98
N LYS A 68 6.46 -28.33 -11.82
CA LYS A 68 5.65 -28.54 -10.61
C LYS A 68 6.51 -28.77 -9.37
N GLU A 69 7.64 -29.47 -9.52
CA GLU A 69 8.58 -29.69 -8.42
C GLU A 69 9.31 -28.39 -8.06
N ARG A 70 9.74 -27.59 -9.04
CA ARG A 70 10.36 -26.28 -8.81
C ARG A 70 9.40 -25.31 -8.13
N GLU A 71 8.15 -25.24 -8.61
CA GLU A 71 7.09 -24.47 -7.95
C GLU A 71 6.82 -24.96 -6.52
N ARG A 72 6.96 -26.26 -6.25
CA ARG A 72 6.86 -26.81 -4.90
C ARG A 72 8.04 -26.39 -4.03
N GLN A 73 9.27 -26.42 -4.56
CA GLN A 73 10.47 -25.94 -3.86
C GLN A 73 10.39 -24.43 -3.58
N ASP A 74 9.96 -23.62 -4.55
CA ASP A 74 9.76 -22.18 -4.39
C ASP A 74 8.69 -21.87 -3.32
N LYS A 75 7.60 -22.65 -3.28
CA LYS A 75 6.58 -22.56 -2.23
C LYS A 75 7.11 -22.93 -0.85
N ILE A 76 7.95 -23.96 -0.76
CA ILE A 76 8.61 -24.36 0.50
C ILE A 76 9.59 -23.27 0.96
N ALA A 77 10.38 -22.70 0.05
CA ALA A 77 11.30 -21.60 0.33
C ALA A 77 10.58 -20.31 0.77
N ALA A 78 9.39 -20.04 0.24
CA ALA A 78 8.51 -18.96 0.69
C ALA A 78 7.77 -19.25 2.02
N GLY A 79 7.99 -20.41 2.64
CA GLY A 79 7.33 -20.82 3.88
C GLY A 79 5.86 -21.27 3.72
N ASP A 80 5.34 -21.40 2.49
CA ASP A 80 3.97 -21.81 2.20
C ASP A 80 3.86 -23.35 2.20
N THR A 81 3.94 -23.94 3.39
CA THR A 81 3.93 -25.40 3.63
C THR A 81 2.51 -25.99 3.66
N LEU A 82 1.47 -25.18 3.47
CA LEU A 82 0.08 -25.59 3.64
C LEU A 82 -0.50 -26.21 2.36
N GLY A 83 -0.97 -27.46 2.45
CA GLY A 83 -1.66 -28.13 1.35
C GLY A 83 -2.94 -27.39 0.92
N PHE A 84 -3.34 -27.55 -0.36
CA PHE A 84 -4.47 -26.84 -0.97
C PHE A 84 -5.77 -26.89 -0.14
N VAL A 85 -6.12 -28.06 0.40
CA VAL A 85 -7.32 -28.22 1.25
C VAL A 85 -7.22 -27.37 2.50
N LYS A 86 -6.08 -27.39 3.20
CA LYS A 86 -5.86 -26.61 4.42
C LYS A 86 -5.80 -25.12 4.14
N LYS A 87 -5.21 -24.70 3.00
CA LYS A 87 -5.19 -23.31 2.54
C LYS A 87 -6.58 -22.80 2.19
N THR A 88 -7.37 -23.62 1.50
CA THR A 88 -8.78 -23.32 1.17
C THR A 88 -9.62 -23.26 2.43
N TRP A 89 -9.42 -24.20 3.36
CA TRP A 89 -10.10 -24.20 4.66
C TRP A 89 -9.73 -22.97 5.48
N LEU A 90 -8.44 -22.61 5.60
CA LEU A 90 -7.99 -21.40 6.29
C LEU A 90 -8.44 -20.10 5.60
N LYS A 91 -8.67 -20.12 4.29
CA LYS A 91 -9.23 -18.99 3.55
C LYS A 91 -10.68 -18.72 3.97
N TYR A 92 -11.48 -19.76 4.19
CA TYR A 92 -12.88 -19.62 4.63
C TYR A 92 -13.04 -19.59 6.16
N PHE A 93 -12.11 -20.21 6.89
CA PHE A 93 -12.08 -20.31 8.35
C PHE A 93 -10.68 -19.89 8.85
N PRO A 94 -10.39 -18.58 8.86
CA PRO A 94 -9.10 -18.11 9.36
C PRO A 94 -8.92 -18.54 10.82
N LYS A 95 -7.69 -18.94 11.17
CA LYS A 95 -7.34 -19.28 12.55
C LYS A 95 -7.69 -18.07 13.43
N ARG A 96 -8.50 -18.30 14.47
CA ARG A 96 -8.80 -17.26 15.44
C ARG A 96 -7.55 -16.96 16.24
N GLU A 97 -7.01 -15.77 16.05
CA GLU A 97 -5.89 -15.25 16.83
C GLU A 97 -6.40 -14.29 17.89
N ASP A 98 -5.80 -14.36 19.06
CA ASP A 98 -6.07 -13.45 20.16
C ASP A 98 -5.28 -12.16 19.96
N ARG A 99 -5.86 -11.03 20.36
CA ARG A 99 -5.19 -9.71 20.25
C ARG A 99 -3.84 -9.68 20.93
N ILE A 100 -3.65 -10.40 22.04
CA ILE A 100 -2.34 -10.45 22.72
C ILE A 100 -1.24 -11.04 21.84
N ILE A 101 -1.60 -11.97 20.94
CA ILE A 101 -0.68 -12.58 19.99
C ILE A 101 -0.43 -11.64 18.80
N SER A 102 -1.48 -10.97 18.31
CA SER A 102 -1.36 -10.06 17.16
C SER A 102 -0.71 -8.71 17.51
N TYR A 103 -0.88 -8.21 18.74
CA TYR A 103 -0.42 -6.89 19.20
C TYR A 103 0.36 -6.96 20.52
N PRO A 104 1.43 -7.78 20.63
CA PRO A 104 2.14 -7.98 21.89
C PRO A 104 2.73 -6.66 22.42
N HIS A 105 3.35 -5.85 21.55
CA HIS A 105 3.96 -4.59 21.95
C HIS A 105 2.96 -3.56 22.47
N MET A 106 1.70 -3.57 22.00
CA MET A 106 0.64 -2.70 22.55
C MET A 106 0.35 -3.01 24.02
N TYR A 107 0.31 -4.29 24.38
CA TYR A 107 0.02 -4.72 25.76
C TYR A 107 1.23 -4.63 26.69
N THR A 108 2.45 -4.73 26.15
CA THR A 108 3.68 -4.54 26.92
C THR A 108 3.95 -3.06 27.18
N GLN A 109 3.93 -2.22 26.13
CA GLN A 109 4.34 -0.82 26.25
C GLN A 109 3.22 0.11 26.71
N LYS A 110 1.95 -0.25 26.46
CA LYS A 110 0.77 0.46 26.96
C LYS A 110 0.79 1.97 26.63
N PRO A 111 0.92 2.36 25.35
CA PRO A 111 0.91 3.78 24.98
C PRO A 111 -0.38 4.46 25.42
N LYS A 112 -0.29 5.68 25.94
CA LYS A 112 -1.43 6.48 26.40
C LYS A 112 -1.80 7.56 25.39
N THR A 113 -0.77 8.19 24.82
CA THR A 113 -0.91 9.29 23.86
C THR A 113 -0.51 8.86 22.45
N ILE A 114 -1.36 9.15 21.47
CA ILE A 114 -1.09 8.89 20.05
C ILE A 114 -1.09 10.21 19.28
N LEU A 115 0.00 10.46 18.55
CA LEU A 115 0.10 11.54 17.55
C LEU A 115 -0.27 11.00 16.17
N LEU A 116 -1.14 11.72 15.46
CA LEU A 116 -1.46 11.42 14.06
C LEU A 116 -0.70 12.37 13.14
N ILE A 117 0.22 11.83 12.35
CA ILE A 117 0.94 12.60 11.33
C ILE A 117 0.06 12.75 10.10
N TYR A 118 0.25 13.84 9.36
CA TYR A 118 -0.47 14.06 8.10
C TYR A 118 -0.28 12.86 7.14
N PRO A 119 -1.36 12.22 6.66
CA PRO A 119 -1.27 11.03 5.82
C PRO A 119 -0.53 11.27 4.50
N TRP A 120 0.23 10.28 4.06
CA TRP A 120 0.79 10.28 2.70
C TRP A 120 -0.31 9.92 1.69
N ASN A 121 -0.65 10.88 0.82
CA ASN A 121 -1.67 10.71 -0.20
C ASN A 121 -1.09 10.24 -1.53
N ARG A 122 -1.47 9.04 -1.96
CA ARG A 122 -1.20 8.54 -3.33
C ARG A 122 -2.48 8.41 -4.15
N SER A 123 -3.63 8.78 -3.59
CA SER A 123 -4.90 8.77 -4.29
C SER A 123 -5.04 10.01 -5.19
N LYS A 124 -6.07 10.01 -6.06
CA LYS A 124 -6.42 11.19 -6.86
C LYS A 124 -7.23 12.23 -6.09
N ASN A 125 -7.67 11.93 -4.87
CA ASN A 125 -8.52 12.82 -4.09
C ASN A 125 -7.69 13.67 -3.14
N LEU A 126 -7.69 14.99 -3.36
CA LEU A 126 -6.94 15.96 -2.55
C LEU A 126 -7.40 16.02 -1.10
N ALA A 127 -8.69 15.83 -0.82
CA ALA A 127 -9.25 15.87 0.53
C ALA A 127 -9.04 14.57 1.32
N ALA A 128 -8.52 13.51 0.71
CA ALA A 128 -8.38 12.20 1.37
C ALA A 128 -7.61 12.26 2.72
N PRO A 129 -6.47 12.96 2.85
CA PRO A 129 -5.73 13.00 4.12
C PRO A 129 -6.55 13.57 5.28
N GLU A 130 -7.26 14.67 5.05
CA GLU A 130 -8.10 15.32 6.06
C GLU A 130 -9.24 14.39 6.49
N MET A 131 -9.90 13.75 5.53
CA MET A 131 -10.98 12.79 5.80
C MET A 131 -10.48 11.61 6.63
N TYR A 132 -9.28 11.13 6.36
CA TYR A 132 -8.67 10.03 7.08
C TYR A 132 -8.27 10.44 8.50
N ILE A 133 -7.51 11.52 8.66
CA ILE A 133 -6.95 11.90 9.95
C ILE A 133 -8.08 12.23 10.97
N ILE A 134 -9.17 12.87 10.53
CA ILE A 134 -10.34 13.16 11.36
C ILE A 134 -11.02 11.85 11.81
N ASN A 135 -11.28 10.93 10.88
CA ASN A 135 -11.94 9.67 11.21
C ASN A 135 -11.08 8.76 12.08
N ILE A 136 -9.77 8.71 11.84
CA ILE A 136 -8.82 7.95 12.69
C ILE A 136 -8.78 8.54 14.10
N ALA A 137 -8.70 9.87 14.22
CA ALA A 137 -8.69 10.53 15.52
C ALA A 137 -9.93 10.20 16.34
N LYS A 138 -11.10 10.20 15.69
CA LYS A 138 -12.36 9.79 16.29
C LYS A 138 -12.31 8.34 16.78
N GLU A 139 -11.90 7.39 15.93
CA GLU A 139 -11.85 5.97 16.31
C GLU A 139 -10.85 5.70 17.45
N LEU A 140 -9.67 6.31 17.42
CA LEU A 140 -8.69 6.18 18.50
C LEU A 140 -9.19 6.78 19.82
N SER A 141 -9.86 7.93 19.77
CA SER A 141 -10.47 8.56 20.94
C SER A 141 -11.56 7.66 21.54
N LEU A 142 -12.43 7.08 20.70
CA LEU A 142 -13.44 6.10 21.13
C LEU A 142 -12.82 4.83 21.73
N LYS A 143 -11.60 4.47 21.34
CA LYS A 143 -10.83 3.36 21.92
C LYS A 143 -10.17 3.71 23.26
N GLY A 144 -10.24 4.96 23.71
CA GLY A 144 -9.73 5.41 25.01
C GLY A 144 -8.25 5.78 25.02
N TYR A 145 -7.75 6.31 23.91
CA TYR A 145 -6.44 6.95 23.83
C TYR A 145 -6.57 8.46 23.90
N TYR A 146 -5.54 9.13 24.44
CA TYR A 146 -5.41 10.57 24.25
C TYR A 146 -4.83 10.81 22.86
N VAL A 147 -5.62 11.43 21.97
CA VAL A 147 -5.20 11.72 20.61
C VAL A 147 -4.82 13.19 20.54
N VAL A 148 -3.59 13.47 20.12
CA VAL A 148 -3.16 14.85 19.89
C VAL A 148 -4.08 15.47 18.83
N PRO A 149 -4.62 16.69 19.05
CA PRO A 149 -5.56 17.31 18.12
C PRO A 149 -5.04 17.30 16.67
N PRO A 150 -5.76 16.68 15.71
CA PRO A 150 -5.31 16.57 14.31
C PRO A 150 -5.04 17.92 13.66
N MET A 151 -5.70 18.98 14.13
CA MET A 151 -5.51 20.33 13.60
C MET A 151 -4.07 20.84 13.74
N ILE A 152 -3.33 20.37 14.76
CA ILE A 152 -1.92 20.71 14.92
C ILE A 152 -1.12 20.16 13.74
N THR A 153 -1.28 18.88 13.41
CA THR A 153 -0.52 18.24 12.34
C THR A 153 -0.99 18.66 10.94
N MET A 154 -2.26 19.05 10.79
CA MET A 154 -2.74 19.73 9.58
C MET A 154 -2.08 21.09 9.38
N ASN A 155 -2.02 21.93 10.41
CA ASN A 155 -1.42 23.26 10.31
C ASN A 155 0.09 23.16 10.01
N LEU A 156 0.80 22.26 10.70
CA LEU A 156 2.22 22.01 10.44
C LEU A 156 2.46 21.53 9.00
N HIS A 157 1.58 20.69 8.45
CA HIS A 157 1.68 20.27 7.05
C HIS A 157 1.41 21.41 6.06
N ASN A 158 0.48 22.30 6.39
CA ASN A 158 0.17 23.47 5.57
C ASN A 158 1.32 24.49 5.56
N GLU A 159 2.05 24.60 6.67
CA GLU A 159 3.26 25.42 6.79
C GLU A 159 4.46 24.75 6.11
N ASP A 160 4.65 23.44 6.33
CA ASP A 160 5.70 22.63 5.73
C ASP A 160 5.15 21.29 5.23
N THR A 161 5.03 21.16 3.92
CA THR A 161 4.55 19.93 3.27
C THR A 161 5.43 18.71 3.54
N MET A 162 6.69 18.89 3.98
CA MET A 162 7.55 17.79 4.43
C MET A 162 7.07 17.14 5.73
N PHE A 163 6.23 17.83 6.51
CA PHE A 163 5.54 17.29 7.68
C PHE A 163 4.43 16.32 7.26
N SER A 164 4.83 15.19 6.67
CA SER A 164 3.95 14.16 6.13
C SER A 164 4.53 12.78 6.39
N SER A 165 3.65 11.78 6.47
CA SER A 165 4.00 10.38 6.69
C SER A 165 5.00 9.84 5.65
N GLN A 166 5.15 10.51 4.50
CA GLN A 166 6.08 10.13 3.44
C GLN A 166 7.55 10.39 3.80
N TYR A 167 7.85 11.51 4.45
CA TYR A 167 9.21 12.02 4.59
C TYR A 167 9.80 11.79 5.98
N LEU A 168 8.92 11.64 6.98
CA LEU A 168 9.32 11.52 8.37
C LEU A 168 9.95 10.16 8.65
N LYS A 169 11.12 10.20 9.29
CA LYS A 169 11.91 9.01 9.61
C LYS A 169 11.66 8.58 11.04
N SER A 170 11.95 7.31 11.34
CA SER A 170 11.87 6.79 12.71
C SER A 170 12.73 7.57 13.71
N ASN A 171 13.82 8.22 13.26
CA ASN A 171 14.65 9.08 14.12
C ASN A 171 13.90 10.33 14.65
N ASP A 172 12.88 10.82 13.93
CA ASP A 172 12.10 11.98 14.38
C ASP A 172 11.10 11.62 15.49
N LEU A 173 10.85 10.32 15.73
CA LEU A 173 9.95 9.86 16.78
C LEU A 173 10.36 10.32 18.19
N LYS A 174 11.67 10.45 18.45
CA LYS A 174 12.17 11.00 19.73
C LYS A 174 11.74 12.45 19.91
N LYS A 175 11.78 13.27 18.85
CA LYS A 175 11.36 14.67 18.88
C LYS A 175 9.87 14.76 19.18
N TYR A 176 9.05 13.92 18.54
CA TYR A 176 7.61 13.92 18.78
C TYR A 176 7.21 13.55 20.20
N LYS A 177 7.99 12.70 20.87
CA LYS A 177 7.82 12.44 22.30
C LYS A 177 8.14 13.69 23.14
N MET A 178 9.22 14.40 22.82
CA MET A 178 9.65 15.59 23.56
C MET A 178 8.72 16.79 23.35
N GLU A 179 8.29 17.04 22.11
CA GLU A 179 7.47 18.20 21.74
C GLU A 179 5.98 18.01 22.06
N TYR A 180 5.42 16.83 21.76
CA TYR A 180 3.98 16.58 21.87
C TYR A 180 3.60 15.62 23.01
N GLY A 181 4.58 15.06 23.74
CA GLY A 181 4.31 14.05 24.77
C GLY A 181 3.71 12.76 24.22
N ALA A 182 3.95 12.46 22.93
CA ALA A 182 3.37 11.30 22.27
C ALA A 182 4.12 10.00 22.59
N ASP A 183 3.40 8.99 23.08
CA ASP A 183 3.98 7.66 23.34
C ASP A 183 4.10 6.83 22.05
N ALA A 184 3.22 7.09 21.10
CA ALA A 184 3.21 6.45 19.79
C ALA A 184 2.77 7.41 18.69
N VAL A 185 3.23 7.14 17.47
CA VAL A 185 2.94 7.96 16.28
C VAL A 185 2.32 7.08 15.22
N MET A 186 1.20 7.52 14.66
CA MET A 186 0.49 6.84 13.58
C MET A 186 0.91 7.43 12.23
N PHE A 187 1.44 6.57 11.38
CA PHE A 187 1.71 6.83 9.97
C PHE A 187 0.61 6.20 9.13
N VAL A 188 0.14 6.95 8.14
CA VAL A 188 -0.94 6.51 7.26
C VAL A 188 -0.52 6.72 5.82
N THR A 189 -0.64 5.66 5.02
CA THR A 189 -0.44 5.72 3.57
C THR A 189 -1.75 5.43 2.89
N ILE A 190 -2.28 6.40 2.15
CA ILE A 190 -3.51 6.27 1.38
C ILE A 190 -3.14 5.90 -0.05
N TYR A 191 -3.43 4.68 -0.47
CA TYR A 191 -3.14 4.21 -1.83
C TYR A 191 -4.25 4.59 -2.81
N SER A 192 -5.50 4.51 -2.38
CA SER A 192 -6.65 4.78 -3.23
C SER A 192 -7.81 5.33 -2.41
N LEU A 193 -8.51 6.30 -2.97
CA LEU A 193 -9.83 6.76 -2.56
C LEU A 193 -10.49 7.31 -3.82
N ASN A 194 -11.21 6.45 -4.53
CA ASN A 194 -11.86 6.86 -5.77
C ASN A 194 -13.19 6.14 -5.99
N LYS A 195 -14.02 6.77 -6.81
CA LYS A 195 -15.20 6.17 -7.42
C LYS A 195 -15.02 6.31 -8.94
N PRO A 196 -14.72 5.23 -9.67
CA PRO A 196 -14.68 5.30 -11.13
C PRO A 196 -16.05 5.70 -11.67
N TRP A 197 -16.10 6.53 -12.73
CA TRP A 197 -17.37 7.02 -13.30
C TRP A 197 -18.29 5.89 -13.80
N TRP A 198 -17.71 4.77 -14.24
CA TRP A 198 -18.41 3.59 -14.73
C TRP A 198 -18.80 2.58 -13.63
N SER A 199 -18.44 2.86 -12.36
CA SER A 199 -18.67 1.93 -11.26
C SER A 199 -19.48 2.56 -10.13
N THR A 200 -20.38 1.77 -9.56
CA THR A 200 -21.03 2.10 -8.29
C THR A 200 -20.08 1.97 -7.10
N ASN A 201 -18.99 1.20 -7.24
CA ASN A 201 -18.05 0.92 -6.16
C ASN A 201 -17.11 2.09 -5.87
N ILE A 202 -16.99 2.41 -4.59
CA ILE A 202 -15.99 3.30 -4.04
C ILE A 202 -14.88 2.41 -3.47
N ASN A 203 -13.68 2.51 -4.04
CA ASN A 203 -12.51 1.79 -3.57
C ASN A 203 -11.68 2.70 -2.67
N SER A 204 -11.39 2.21 -1.47
CA SER A 204 -10.57 2.88 -0.47
C SER A 204 -9.51 1.91 0.05
N VAL A 205 -8.25 2.19 -0.24
CA VAL A 205 -7.12 1.33 0.14
C VAL A 205 -6.12 2.16 0.93
N ALA A 206 -5.79 1.71 2.14
CA ALA A 206 -4.84 2.39 2.99
C ALA A 206 -4.10 1.44 3.94
N GLU A 207 -2.91 1.88 4.36
CA GLU A 207 -2.08 1.20 5.35
C GLU A 207 -1.82 2.11 6.55
N TYR A 208 -1.84 1.50 7.73
CA TYR A 208 -1.74 2.14 9.03
C TYR A 208 -0.59 1.50 9.80
N ASN A 209 0.31 2.34 10.31
CA ASN A 209 1.48 1.92 11.07
C ASN A 209 1.58 2.76 12.34
N LEU A 210 1.34 2.17 13.50
CA LEU A 210 1.55 2.79 14.79
C LEU A 210 2.91 2.37 15.33
N ILE A 211 3.78 3.34 15.57
CA ILE A 211 5.17 3.10 16.00
C ILE A 211 5.38 3.75 17.37
N SER A 212 6.04 3.04 18.28
CA SER A 212 6.43 3.56 19.59
C SER A 212 7.48 4.64 19.46
N THR A 213 7.33 5.75 20.19
CA THR A 213 8.36 6.80 20.26
C THR A 213 9.50 6.45 21.23
N THR A 214 9.30 5.40 22.04
CA THR A 214 10.27 5.00 23.06
C THR A 214 11.16 3.87 22.57
N THR A 215 10.56 2.82 22.00
CA THR A 215 11.31 1.63 21.56
C THR A 215 11.47 1.53 20.05
N PHE A 216 10.77 2.36 19.27
CA PHE A 216 10.69 2.29 17.81
C PHE A 216 10.03 1.00 17.27
N ASP A 217 9.45 0.18 18.14
CA ASP A 217 8.72 -1.02 17.72
C ASP A 217 7.40 -0.63 17.05
N THR A 218 7.00 -1.43 16.07
CA THR A 218 5.66 -1.36 15.50
C THR A 218 4.66 -1.95 16.49
N LEU A 219 3.76 -1.11 16.98
CA LEU A 219 2.71 -1.47 17.93
C LEU A 219 1.48 -2.04 17.22
N PHE A 220 1.14 -1.47 16.07
CA PHE A 220 0.00 -1.87 15.27
C PHE A 220 0.31 -1.66 13.79
N ASN A 221 0.03 -2.66 12.96
CA ASN A 221 0.11 -2.55 11.51
C ASN A 221 -1.13 -3.18 10.89
N ARG A 222 -1.75 -2.46 9.95
CA ARG A 222 -2.89 -2.95 9.17
C ARG A 222 -2.91 -2.34 7.79
N LYS A 223 -3.21 -3.16 6.79
CA LYS A 223 -3.54 -2.72 5.43
C LYS A 223 -4.97 -3.12 5.13
N ALA A 224 -5.80 -2.16 4.72
CA ALA A 224 -7.19 -2.40 4.40
C ALA A 224 -7.48 -2.02 2.95
N ASP A 225 -8.16 -2.92 2.27
CA ASP A 225 -8.78 -2.73 0.96
C ASP A 225 -10.29 -2.81 1.16
N PHE A 226 -10.94 -1.66 1.08
CA PHE A 226 -12.36 -1.50 1.37
C PHE A 226 -13.09 -1.09 0.10
N ASN A 227 -14.01 -1.95 -0.33
CA ASN A 227 -14.89 -1.72 -1.47
C ASN A 227 -16.31 -1.50 -0.97
N TYR A 228 -16.81 -0.29 -1.19
CA TYR A 228 -18.16 0.11 -0.82
C TYR A 228 -19.01 0.25 -2.07
N ASP A 229 -19.99 -0.61 -2.23
CA ASP A 229 -20.95 -0.50 -3.32
C ASP A 229 -21.97 0.59 -2.96
N SER A 230 -21.84 1.76 -3.58
CA SER A 230 -22.79 2.85 -3.39
C SER A 230 -24.08 2.52 -4.14
N PRO A 231 -25.26 2.80 -3.58
CA PRO A 231 -26.51 2.68 -4.32
C PRO A 231 -26.44 3.48 -5.63
N ILE A 232 -27.10 2.97 -6.67
CA ILE A 232 -27.29 3.70 -7.93
C ILE A 232 -28.04 5.01 -7.58
N PRO A 233 -27.54 6.18 -8.01
CA PRO A 233 -28.27 7.42 -7.82
C PRO A 233 -29.68 7.33 -8.44
N PRO A 234 -30.69 8.03 -7.88
CA PRO A 234 -31.95 8.18 -8.59
C PRO A 234 -31.69 8.75 -9.99
N TYR A 235 -32.42 8.23 -10.96
CA TYR A 235 -32.25 8.57 -12.36
C TYR A 235 -33.60 8.92 -12.99
N LYS A 236 -33.55 9.84 -13.95
CA LYS A 236 -34.69 10.12 -14.84
C LYS A 236 -34.53 9.27 -16.09
N VAL A 237 -35.61 8.58 -16.46
CA VAL A 237 -35.67 7.78 -17.69
C VAL A 237 -36.25 8.64 -18.80
N ASP A 238 -35.46 8.90 -19.84
CA ASP A 238 -35.99 9.41 -21.10
C ASP A 238 -36.31 8.21 -22.01
N LYS A 239 -37.57 7.75 -21.97
CA LYS A 239 -38.05 6.62 -22.78
C LYS A 239 -37.95 6.87 -24.29
N SER A 240 -37.87 8.13 -24.72
CA SER A 240 -37.82 8.47 -26.14
C SER A 240 -36.42 8.26 -26.75
N LYS A 241 -35.38 8.36 -25.92
CA LYS A 241 -33.97 8.23 -26.33
C LYS A 241 -33.27 7.01 -25.76
N ASP A 242 -33.96 6.21 -24.94
CA ASP A 242 -33.38 5.12 -24.15
C ASP A 242 -32.15 5.57 -23.33
N THR A 243 -32.22 6.80 -22.80
CA THR A 243 -31.13 7.40 -22.01
C THR A 243 -31.53 7.57 -20.55
N TYR A 244 -30.55 7.40 -19.67
CA TYR A 244 -30.67 7.57 -18.23
C TYR A 244 -29.92 8.82 -17.81
N GLU A 245 -30.62 9.79 -17.21
CA GLU A 245 -29.99 10.97 -16.62
C GLU A 245 -29.87 10.75 -15.10
N MET A 246 -28.65 10.56 -14.61
CA MET A 246 -28.36 10.36 -13.19
C MET A 246 -28.34 11.72 -12.47
N GLU A 247 -29.01 11.85 -11.34
CA GLU A 247 -28.86 13.07 -10.53
C GLU A 247 -27.42 13.18 -9.97
N PRO A 248 -26.77 14.35 -10.08
CA PRO A 248 -25.43 14.55 -9.54
C PRO A 248 -25.47 14.50 -8.00
N ARG A 249 -25.14 13.34 -7.43
CA ARG A 249 -25.01 13.18 -5.98
C ARG A 249 -23.59 13.52 -5.53
N THR A 250 -23.46 14.19 -4.38
CA THR A 250 -22.18 14.27 -3.66
C THR A 250 -21.73 12.84 -3.34
N ILE A 251 -20.57 12.44 -3.86
CA ILE A 251 -20.01 11.11 -3.59
C ILE A 251 -19.77 11.02 -2.08
N PRO A 252 -20.34 10.03 -1.36
CA PRO A 252 -20.32 9.96 0.10
C PRO A 252 -18.96 9.48 0.65
N LEU A 253 -17.86 10.01 0.12
CA LEU A 253 -16.50 9.59 0.43
C LEU A 253 -16.19 9.69 1.93
N PHE A 254 -16.72 10.70 2.62
CA PHE A 254 -16.49 10.86 4.06
C PHE A 254 -17.11 9.72 4.86
N GLY A 255 -18.35 9.35 4.52
CA GLY A 255 -19.05 8.22 5.13
C GLY A 255 -18.36 6.89 4.82
N THR A 256 -17.90 6.70 3.58
CA THR A 256 -17.13 5.50 3.19
C THR A 256 -15.81 5.40 3.94
N CYS A 257 -15.05 6.49 4.05
CA CYS A 257 -13.85 6.53 4.87
C CYS A 257 -14.19 6.13 6.31
N TYR A 258 -15.16 6.79 6.93
CA TYR A 258 -15.58 6.48 8.31
C TYR A 258 -15.90 4.99 8.51
N GLN A 259 -16.65 4.35 7.61
CA GLN A 259 -16.94 2.92 7.68
C GLN A 259 -15.68 2.05 7.57
N MET A 260 -14.76 2.43 6.67
CA MET A 260 -13.47 1.76 6.56
C MET A 260 -12.65 1.90 7.84
N GLN A 261 -12.49 3.12 8.38
CA GLN A 261 -11.75 3.34 9.63
C GLN A 261 -12.36 2.53 10.78
N ARG A 262 -13.69 2.53 10.94
CA ARG A 262 -14.36 1.71 11.94
C ARG A 262 -14.04 0.21 11.80
N SER A 263 -13.98 -0.28 10.57
CA SER A 263 -13.62 -1.67 10.27
C SER A 263 -12.14 -1.96 10.54
N VAL A 264 -11.26 -1.00 10.26
CA VAL A 264 -9.82 -1.08 10.54
C VAL A 264 -9.54 -1.10 12.04
N PHE A 265 -10.28 -0.32 12.84
CA PHE A 265 -10.03 -0.20 14.27
C PHE A 265 -10.92 -1.11 15.14
N MET A 266 -11.74 -1.98 14.56
CA MET A 266 -12.72 -2.77 15.32
C MET A 266 -12.10 -3.65 16.42
N ASP A 267 -10.95 -4.25 16.14
CA ASP A 267 -10.15 -5.09 17.03
C ASP A 267 -8.90 -4.38 17.58
N PHE A 268 -8.74 -3.09 17.30
CA PHE A 268 -7.68 -2.29 17.90
C PHE A 268 -7.75 -2.40 19.43
N PRO A 269 -6.62 -2.66 20.11
CA PRO A 269 -6.56 -2.75 21.57
C PRO A 269 -7.19 -1.54 22.24
N TYR A 270 -7.88 -1.74 23.36
CA TYR A 270 -8.42 -0.61 24.11
C TYR A 270 -7.30 0.13 24.85
N GLY A 271 -7.39 1.46 24.87
CA GLY A 271 -6.48 2.34 25.57
C GLY A 271 -6.83 2.52 27.06
N PRO A 272 -5.93 3.15 27.82
CA PRO A 272 -6.04 3.28 29.28
C PRO A 272 -7.33 3.94 29.77
N TYR A 273 -7.93 4.81 28.95
CA TYR A 273 -9.12 5.59 29.32
C TYR A 273 -10.44 4.90 28.94
N HIS A 274 -10.40 3.67 28.40
CA HIS A 274 -11.59 2.90 28.06
C HIS A 274 -11.93 1.84 29.12
N LYS A 275 -13.22 1.65 29.42
CA LYS A 275 -13.70 0.69 30.46
C LYS A 275 -13.24 -0.77 30.24
N LYS A 276 -12.92 -1.12 29.00
CA LYS A 276 -12.45 -2.45 28.56
C LYS A 276 -10.92 -2.55 28.45
N TYR A 277 -10.16 -1.58 28.98
CA TYR A 277 -8.70 -1.59 28.98
C TYR A 277 -8.16 -2.91 29.54
N LEU A 278 -7.22 -3.54 28.81
CA LEU A 278 -6.60 -4.85 29.09
C LEU A 278 -7.56 -6.06 29.16
N LYS A 279 -8.88 -5.84 29.10
CA LYS A 279 -9.91 -6.91 29.13
C LYS A 279 -10.21 -7.50 27.75
N ASP A 280 -9.41 -7.16 26.75
CA ASP A 280 -9.59 -7.57 25.36
C ASP A 280 -8.45 -8.44 24.82
N GLN A 281 -7.44 -8.75 25.63
CA GLN A 281 -6.28 -9.55 25.25
C GLN A 281 -6.65 -10.90 24.61
N LYS A 282 -7.66 -11.59 25.16
CA LYS A 282 -8.19 -12.89 24.69
C LYS A 282 -9.32 -12.75 23.68
N LYS A 283 -9.55 -11.55 23.14
CA LYS A 283 -10.57 -11.35 22.09
C LYS A 283 -9.94 -11.59 20.74
N PHE A 284 -10.80 -11.96 19.80
CA PHE A 284 -10.42 -12.15 18.41
C PHE A 284 -9.79 -10.89 17.81
N SER A 285 -8.75 -11.13 17.01
CA SER A 285 -7.99 -10.20 16.20
C SER A 285 -8.12 -10.60 14.72
N TYR A 286 -8.33 -9.61 13.87
CA TYR A 286 -8.40 -9.79 12.43
C TYR A 286 -7.01 -9.78 11.80
N GLN A 287 -6.92 -10.35 10.60
CA GLN A 287 -5.68 -10.37 9.82
C GLN A 287 -5.13 -8.96 9.57
N ARG A 288 -3.80 -8.87 9.39
CA ARG A 288 -3.10 -7.62 9.08
C ARG A 288 -3.55 -7.04 7.74
N GLU A 289 -3.75 -7.90 6.74
CA GLU A 289 -4.35 -7.51 5.47
C GLU A 289 -5.84 -7.81 5.49
N MET A 290 -6.66 -6.78 5.28
CA MET A 290 -8.11 -6.89 5.31
C MET A 290 -8.69 -6.54 3.96
N ARG A 291 -9.58 -7.39 3.46
CA ARG A 291 -10.39 -7.11 2.27
C ARG A 291 -11.85 -7.08 2.68
N TYR A 292 -12.46 -5.92 2.59
CA TYR A 292 -13.84 -5.69 2.94
C TYR A 292 -14.64 -5.35 1.69
N LYS A 293 -15.80 -5.99 1.55
CA LYS A 293 -16.81 -5.60 0.59
C LYS A 293 -18.09 -5.30 1.36
N VAL A 294 -18.58 -4.06 1.26
CA VAL A 294 -19.84 -3.63 1.84
C VAL A 294 -20.80 -3.33 0.71
N ASP A 295 -21.80 -4.19 0.55
CA ASP A 295 -22.87 -3.98 -0.41
C ASP A 295 -23.95 -3.13 0.28
N ALA A 296 -24.13 -1.87 -0.12
CA ALA A 296 -25.31 -1.10 0.29
C ALA A 296 -26.50 -1.61 -0.53
N ARG A 297 -27.09 -2.73 -0.11
CA ARG A 297 -28.37 -3.16 -0.70
C ARG A 297 -29.39 -2.03 -0.45
N PRO A 298 -30.18 -1.63 -1.45
CA PRO A 298 -31.34 -0.78 -1.18
C PRO A 298 -32.26 -1.56 -0.23
N SER A 299 -32.49 -0.99 0.95
CA SER A 299 -33.60 -1.39 1.83
C SER A 299 -34.92 -0.99 1.19
#